data_AF-C5ZZR4-F1
#
_entry.id   AF-C5ZZR4-F1
#
_cell.length_a   1.000
_cell.length_b   1.000
_cell.length_c   1.000
_cell.angle_alpha   90.00
_cell.angle_beta   90.00
_cell.angle_gamma   90.00
#
_symmetry.space_group_name_H-M   'P 1'
#
loop_
_entity.id
_entity.type
_entity.pdbx_description
1 polymer ?
#
loop_
_entity_poly.entity_id
_entity_poly.type
_entity_poly.pdbx_seq_one_letter_code
_entity_poly.pdbx_strand_id
1 'polypeptide(L)'
;MRLMMTHSTIKQLTIKAILEYIEDNIEVKSIDIESIVCFSGYSRRYLQSLFKSHMGVPIGRYIQLRRVSRAAVLLRLTSLSLASIAGKLCYDSQQTFTREFKKNTGFTPLQYRNSNLWTFKNLTGPKEPSIVIPKPKLCYLDENKFKGMPMSYEEDIPFWGENSDKKWNYVKKYFTENKESYIAISHDVNSSARKKSEN
;
A
#
# COMPACT_ATOMS: atom_id res chain seq x y z
N MET A 1 31.60 -7.23 27.40
CA MET A 1 30.94 -8.06 26.37
C MET A 1 30.80 -7.21 25.11
N ARG A 2 31.68 -7.39 24.12
CA ARG A 2 31.80 -6.52 22.93
C ARG A 2 30.88 -7.10 21.85
N LEU A 3 29.79 -6.39 21.53
CA LEU A 3 28.90 -6.71 20.41
C LEU A 3 29.70 -6.58 19.10
N MET A 4 30.32 -7.68 18.64
CA MET A 4 30.83 -7.77 17.28
C MET A 4 29.63 -7.88 16.34
N MET A 5 29.07 -6.74 15.94
CA MET A 5 28.15 -6.68 14.80
C MET A 5 28.87 -7.23 13.58
N THR A 6 28.51 -8.43 13.13
CA THR A 6 29.12 -9.01 11.94
C THR A 6 28.78 -8.16 10.70
N HIS A 7 29.68 -8.12 9.71
CA HIS A 7 29.48 -7.36 8.46
C HIS A 7 28.16 -7.69 7.74
N SER A 8 27.62 -8.90 7.94
CA SER A 8 26.32 -9.32 7.39
C SER A 8 25.15 -8.63 8.07
N THR A 9 25.20 -8.43 9.38
CA THR A 9 24.14 -7.80 10.18
C THR A 9 23.99 -6.32 9.82
N ILE A 10 25.09 -5.59 9.65
CA ILE A 10 25.07 -4.16 9.29
C ILE A 10 24.44 -3.95 7.90
N LYS A 11 24.77 -4.81 6.93
CA LYS A 11 24.19 -4.77 5.59
C LYS A 11 22.68 -4.97 5.62
N GLN A 12 22.20 -5.96 6.38
CA GLN A 12 20.77 -6.21 6.54
C GLN A 12 20.04 -5.04 7.21
N LEU A 13 20.61 -4.45 8.26
CA LEU A 13 20.07 -3.25 8.91
C LEU A 13 20.01 -2.06 7.96
N THR A 14 21.04 -1.88 7.13
CA THR A 14 21.06 -0.81 6.12
C THR A 14 19.95 -1.01 5.08
N ILE A 15 19.75 -2.24 4.60
CA ILE A 15 18.65 -2.54 3.67
C ILE A 15 17.29 -2.29 4.33
N LYS A 16 17.10 -2.73 5.57
CA LYS A 16 15.86 -2.48 6.31
C LYS A 16 15.56 -0.98 6.43
N ALA A 17 16.55 -0.18 6.86
CA ALA A 17 16.40 1.27 6.97
C ALA A 17 16.09 1.95 5.63
N ILE A 18 16.68 1.48 4.53
CA ILE A 18 16.35 1.98 3.18
C ILE A 18 14.90 1.65 2.80
N LEU A 19 14.41 0.44 3.13
CA LEU A 19 13.04 0.03 2.84
C LEU A 19 12.05 0.89 3.63
N GLU A 20 12.26 1.05 4.93
CA GLU A 20 11.46 1.92 5.79
C GLU A 20 11.44 3.36 5.26
N TYR A 21 12.60 3.92 4.93
CA TYR A 21 12.70 5.25 4.34
C TYR A 21 11.87 5.40 3.05
N ILE A 22 11.89 4.38 2.18
CA ILE A 22 11.09 4.38 0.96
C ILE A 22 9.61 4.40 1.31
N GLU A 23 9.13 3.53 2.20
CA GLU A 23 7.71 3.44 2.56
C GLU A 23 7.20 4.72 3.22
N ASP A 24 7.98 5.31 4.13
CA ASP A 24 7.58 6.51 4.88
C ASP A 24 7.48 7.76 3.99
N ASN A 25 8.20 7.79 2.87
CA ASN A 25 8.33 9.00 2.06
C ASN A 25 7.63 8.90 0.69
N ILE A 26 7.17 7.71 0.25
CA ILE A 26 6.71 7.49 -1.14
C ILE A 26 5.47 8.29 -1.52
N GLU A 27 4.69 8.73 -0.54
CA GLU A 27 3.52 9.59 -0.70
C GLU A 27 3.73 11.04 -0.24
N VAL A 28 4.90 11.34 0.33
CA VAL A 28 5.21 12.64 0.97
C VAL A 28 6.10 13.48 0.08
N LYS A 29 7.11 12.86 -0.54
CA LYS A 29 8.09 13.54 -1.39
C LYS A 29 8.60 12.64 -2.51
N SER A 30 9.16 13.27 -3.54
CA SER A 30 9.82 12.52 -4.60
C SER A 30 11.03 11.79 -4.03
N ILE A 31 11.02 10.46 -4.11
CA ILE A 31 12.16 9.61 -3.77
C ILE A 31 12.82 9.14 -5.04
N ASP A 32 14.12 9.39 -5.11
CA ASP A 32 15.03 8.84 -6.11
C ASP A 32 16.25 8.21 -5.42
N ILE A 33 17.21 7.77 -6.22
CA ILE A 33 18.43 7.17 -5.68
C ILE A 33 19.30 8.18 -4.91
N GLU A 34 19.29 9.45 -5.31
CA GLU A 34 20.08 10.49 -4.64
C GLU A 34 19.56 10.78 -3.24
N SER A 35 18.24 10.81 -3.08
CA SER A 35 17.59 10.92 -1.78
C SER A 35 18.10 9.85 -0.80
N ILE A 36 18.31 8.63 -1.30
CA ILE A 36 18.78 7.48 -0.50
C ILE A 36 20.29 7.54 -0.27
N VAL A 37 21.06 8.04 -1.23
CA VAL A 37 22.50 8.33 -1.05
C VAL A 37 22.70 9.34 0.09
N CYS A 38 21.97 10.47 0.04
CA CYS A 38 22.00 11.49 1.08
C CYS A 38 21.55 10.95 2.44
N PHE A 39 20.48 10.14 2.47
CA PHE A 39 19.97 9.55 3.71
C PHE A 39 20.95 8.56 4.34
N SER A 40 21.55 7.68 3.53
CA SER A 40 22.35 6.56 4.04
C SER A 40 23.84 6.88 4.23
N GLY A 41 24.34 7.96 3.61
CA GLY A 41 25.76 8.33 3.63
C GLY A 41 26.67 7.44 2.76
N TYR A 42 26.11 6.45 2.06
CA TYR A 42 26.88 5.56 1.19
C TYR A 42 26.90 6.05 -0.26
N SER A 43 27.97 5.68 -0.98
CA SER A 43 28.05 5.97 -2.40
C SER A 43 26.94 5.27 -3.20
N ARG A 44 26.46 5.94 -4.25
CA ARG A 44 25.45 5.42 -5.19
C ARG A 44 25.78 4.00 -5.67
N ARG A 45 27.02 3.77 -6.10
CA ARG A 45 27.47 2.46 -6.62
C ARG A 45 27.36 1.36 -5.55
N TYR A 46 27.76 1.66 -4.32
CA TYR A 46 27.66 0.70 -3.22
C TYR A 46 26.20 0.35 -2.92
N LEU A 47 25.32 1.34 -2.81
CA LEU A 47 23.89 1.12 -2.55
C LEU A 47 23.21 0.30 -3.65
N GLN A 48 23.48 0.60 -4.92
CA GLN A 48 22.91 -0.18 -6.03
C GLN A 48 23.33 -1.65 -5.96
N SER A 49 24.61 -1.91 -5.70
CA SER A 49 25.16 -3.27 -5.60
C SER A 49 24.62 -4.00 -4.36
N LEU A 50 24.62 -3.33 -3.21
CA LEU A 50 24.12 -3.87 -1.95
C LEU A 50 22.63 -4.21 -2.06
N PHE A 51 21.82 -3.27 -2.54
CA PHE A 51 20.38 -3.45 -2.66
C PHE A 51 20.04 -4.54 -3.67
N LYS A 52 20.67 -4.54 -4.84
CA LYS A 52 20.43 -5.58 -5.86
C LYS A 52 20.82 -6.98 -5.38
N SER A 53 21.95 -7.11 -4.68
CA SER A 53 22.40 -8.42 -4.15
C SER A 53 21.45 -8.96 -3.07
N HIS A 54 20.88 -8.10 -2.23
CA HIS A 54 19.95 -8.52 -1.18
C HIS A 54 18.51 -8.71 -1.68
N MET A 55 18.05 -7.86 -2.59
CA MET A 55 16.63 -7.79 -2.98
C MET A 55 16.31 -8.47 -4.31
N GLY A 56 17.33 -8.81 -5.09
CA GLY A 56 17.23 -9.36 -6.44
C GLY A 56 16.81 -8.34 -7.51
N VAL A 57 16.53 -7.09 -7.12
CA VAL A 57 16.06 -6.02 -8.01
C VAL A 57 16.84 -4.72 -7.77
N PRO A 58 17.10 -3.91 -8.80
CA PRO A 58 17.70 -2.59 -8.62
C PRO A 58 16.81 -1.67 -7.76
N ILE A 59 17.43 -0.82 -6.94
CA ILE A 59 16.72 0.07 -6.01
C ILE A 59 15.71 1.00 -6.70
N GLY A 60 16.10 1.64 -7.82
CA GLY A 60 15.19 2.50 -8.58
C GLY A 60 13.99 1.73 -9.16
N ARG A 61 14.21 0.46 -9.57
CA ARG A 61 13.13 -0.41 -10.02
C ARG A 61 12.19 -0.76 -8.86
N TYR A 62 12.72 -1.01 -7.67
CA TYR A 62 11.93 -1.26 -6.47
C TYR A 62 11.06 -0.06 -6.10
N ILE A 63 11.61 1.15 -6.05
CA ILE A 63 10.85 2.39 -5.79
C ILE A 63 9.69 2.54 -6.78
N GLN A 64 9.95 2.35 -8.08
CA GLN A 64 8.90 2.43 -9.10
C GLN A 64 7.81 1.38 -8.90
N LEU A 65 8.17 0.13 -8.58
CA LEU A 65 7.21 -0.94 -8.32
C LEU A 65 6.36 -0.66 -7.07
N ARG A 66 6.97 -0.13 -6.00
CA ARG A 66 6.24 0.29 -4.80
C ARG A 66 5.28 1.43 -5.09
N ARG A 67 5.71 2.44 -5.86
CA ARG A 67 4.86 3.58 -6.26
C ARG A 67 3.65 3.12 -7.08
N VAL A 68 3.86 2.22 -8.04
CA VAL A 68 2.76 1.61 -8.83
C VAL A 68 1.84 0.77 -7.96
N SER A 69 2.40 -0.02 -7.03
CA SER A 69 1.61 -0.84 -6.11
C SER A 69 0.74 0.01 -5.21
N ARG A 70 1.28 1.14 -4.77
CA ARG A 70 0.53 2.09 -3.96
C ARG A 70 -0.57 2.79 -4.75
N ALA A 71 -0.29 3.18 -5.99
CA ALA A 71 -1.31 3.69 -6.91
C ALA A 71 -2.45 2.69 -7.11
N ALA A 72 -2.14 1.40 -7.28
CA ALA A 72 -3.16 0.36 -7.46
C ALA A 72 -4.10 0.26 -6.26
N VAL A 73 -3.56 0.35 -5.03
CA VAL A 73 -4.35 0.39 -3.80
C VAL A 73 -5.24 1.64 -3.77
N LEU A 74 -4.68 2.82 -4.00
CA LEU A 74 -5.46 4.08 -4.00
C LEU A 74 -6.56 4.07 -5.07
N LEU A 75 -6.30 3.53 -6.26
CA LEU A 75 -7.28 3.43 -7.34
C LEU A 75 -8.49 2.57 -6.97
N ARG A 76 -8.30 1.53 -6.15
CA ARG A 76 -9.31 0.53 -5.77
C ARG A 76 -10.03 0.87 -4.48
N LEU A 77 -9.33 1.44 -3.51
CA LEU A 77 -9.85 1.67 -2.17
C LEU A 77 -10.30 3.12 -1.93
N THR A 78 -10.08 4.03 -2.88
CA THR A 78 -10.47 5.45 -2.74
C THR A 78 -11.18 5.98 -3.98
N SER A 79 -11.91 7.09 -3.80
CA SER A 79 -12.54 7.87 -4.87
C SER A 79 -11.63 8.97 -5.46
N LEU A 80 -10.35 9.05 -5.04
CA LEU A 80 -9.43 10.11 -5.44
C LEU A 80 -9.33 10.26 -6.97
N SER A 81 -9.20 11.49 -7.46
CA SER A 81 -9.00 11.73 -8.89
C SER A 81 -7.63 11.18 -9.36
N LEU A 82 -7.49 10.89 -10.66
CA LEU A 82 -6.20 10.44 -11.20
C LEU A 82 -5.10 11.49 -11.03
N ALA A 83 -5.46 12.78 -11.11
CA ALA A 83 -4.54 13.89 -10.85
C ALA A 83 -4.10 13.92 -9.39
N SER A 84 -5.03 13.74 -8.44
CA SER A 84 -4.73 13.68 -7.01
C SER A 84 -3.80 12.51 -6.68
N ILE A 85 -4.04 11.32 -7.25
CA ILE A 85 -3.16 10.15 -7.06
C ILE A 85 -1.78 10.41 -7.68
N ALA A 86 -1.72 11.03 -8.86
CA ALA A 86 -0.45 11.36 -9.51
C ALA A 86 0.38 12.32 -8.64
N GLY A 87 -0.23 13.39 -8.13
CA GLY A 87 0.43 14.34 -7.24
C GLY A 87 0.86 13.72 -5.92
N LYS A 88 -0.02 12.92 -5.28
CA LYS A 88 0.28 12.21 -4.04
C LYS A 88 1.44 11.24 -4.17
N LEU A 89 1.65 10.66 -5.35
CA LEU A 89 2.77 9.77 -5.64
C LEU A 89 3.94 10.46 -6.36
N CYS A 90 3.98 11.79 -6.30
CA CYS A 90 5.05 12.63 -6.82
C CYS A 90 5.41 12.35 -8.29
N TYR A 91 4.39 12.16 -9.13
CA TYR A 91 4.55 12.22 -10.57
C TYR A 91 4.39 13.65 -11.07
N ASP A 92 5.21 14.06 -12.04
CA ASP A 92 5.18 15.41 -12.61
C ASP A 92 3.84 15.75 -13.27
N SER A 93 3.12 14.73 -13.75
CA SER A 93 1.83 14.87 -14.39
C SER A 93 0.99 13.59 -14.35
N GLN A 94 -0.32 13.75 -14.52
CA GLN A 94 -1.26 12.62 -14.66
C GLN A 94 -0.92 11.74 -15.88
N GLN A 95 -0.40 12.36 -16.95
CA GLN A 95 0.01 11.66 -18.18
C GLN A 95 1.21 10.76 -17.92
N THR A 96 2.22 11.26 -17.19
CA THR A 96 3.38 10.46 -16.78
C THR A 96 2.96 9.31 -15.87
N PHE A 97 2.11 9.59 -14.88
CA PHE A 97 1.53 8.54 -14.03
C PHE A 97 0.82 7.47 -14.86
N THR A 98 -0.06 7.86 -15.78
CA THR A 98 -0.84 6.93 -16.61
C THR A 98 0.06 6.02 -17.44
N ARG A 99 1.09 6.60 -18.09
CA ARG A 99 2.06 5.86 -18.89
C ARG A 99 2.83 4.84 -18.05
N GLU A 100 3.39 5.27 -16.91
CA GLU A 100 4.15 4.39 -16.04
C GLU A 100 3.26 3.31 -15.39
N PHE A 101 2.05 3.65 -14.97
CA PHE A 101 1.12 2.67 -14.42
C PHE A 101 0.80 1.59 -15.46
N LYS A 102 0.43 1.97 -16.69
CA LYS A 102 0.15 1.03 -17.78
C LYS A 102 1.35 0.17 -18.14
N LYS A 103 2.55 0.75 -18.20
CA LYS A 103 3.79 0.01 -18.48
C LYS A 103 4.04 -1.11 -17.46
N ASN A 104 3.66 -0.89 -16.20
CA ASN A 104 3.93 -1.83 -15.12
C ASN A 104 2.79 -2.84 -14.87
N THR A 105 1.54 -2.42 -15.05
CA THR A 105 0.36 -3.26 -14.75
C THR A 105 -0.29 -3.87 -16.00
N GLY A 106 -0.04 -3.29 -17.18
CA GLY A 106 -0.72 -3.62 -18.44
C GLY A 106 -2.02 -2.86 -18.67
N PHE A 107 -2.54 -2.13 -17.68
CA PHE A 107 -3.84 -1.45 -17.73
C PHE A 107 -3.70 0.04 -17.49
N THR A 108 -4.56 0.86 -18.08
CA THR A 108 -4.63 2.28 -17.66
C THR A 108 -5.17 2.37 -16.22
N PRO A 109 -4.85 3.45 -15.48
CA PRO A 109 -5.40 3.65 -14.13
C PRO A 109 -6.93 3.56 -14.07
N LEU A 110 -7.62 4.11 -15.07
CA LEU A 110 -9.07 4.09 -15.16
C LEU A 110 -9.62 2.68 -15.43
N GLN A 111 -9.00 1.94 -16.34
CA GLN A 111 -9.36 0.53 -16.59
C GLN A 111 -9.17 -0.31 -15.32
N TYR A 112 -8.05 -0.11 -14.62
CA TYR A 112 -7.76 -0.82 -13.38
C TYR A 112 -8.78 -0.50 -12.28
N ARG A 113 -9.16 0.78 -12.15
CA ARG A 113 -10.20 1.22 -11.20
C ARG A 113 -11.55 0.57 -11.48
N ASN A 114 -11.99 0.56 -12.74
CA ASN A 114 -13.32 0.09 -13.13
C ASN A 114 -13.40 -1.44 -13.35
N SER A 115 -12.29 -2.17 -13.22
CA SER A 115 -12.29 -3.63 -13.36
C SER A 115 -13.11 -4.31 -12.25
N ASN A 116 -13.93 -5.29 -12.58
CA ASN A 116 -14.64 -6.09 -11.56
C ASN A 116 -13.67 -6.97 -10.76
N LEU A 117 -12.56 -7.39 -11.38
CA LEU A 117 -11.54 -8.20 -10.74
C LEU A 117 -10.35 -7.32 -10.32
N TRP A 118 -9.91 -7.48 -9.07
CA TRP A 118 -8.65 -6.89 -8.63
C TRP A 118 -7.50 -7.85 -8.92
N THR A 119 -6.66 -7.51 -9.88
CA THR A 119 -5.44 -8.27 -10.19
C THR A 119 -4.25 -7.73 -9.40
N PHE A 120 -3.55 -8.62 -8.71
CA PHE A 120 -2.31 -8.34 -7.99
C PHE A 120 -1.06 -8.63 -8.83
N LYS A 121 -1.24 -8.97 -10.12
CA LYS A 121 -0.13 -9.26 -11.03
C LYS A 121 0.78 -8.02 -11.13
N ASN A 122 2.07 -8.21 -10.89
CA ASN A 122 3.11 -7.17 -10.88
C ASN A 122 3.02 -6.15 -9.73
N LEU A 123 2.21 -6.40 -8.71
CA LEU A 123 2.26 -5.63 -7.47
C LEU A 123 3.34 -6.20 -6.54
N THR A 124 4.11 -5.32 -5.95
CA THR A 124 5.16 -5.65 -4.98
C THR A 124 4.74 -5.02 -3.66
N GLY A 125 4.43 -5.84 -2.65
CA GLY A 125 4.19 -5.38 -1.27
C GLY A 125 5.46 -4.78 -0.62
N PRO A 126 5.33 -4.08 0.52
CA PRO A 126 6.50 -3.71 1.30
C PRO A 126 7.21 -5.01 1.66
N LYS A 127 8.50 -5.12 1.31
CA LYS A 127 9.26 -6.32 1.69
C LYS A 127 9.72 -6.15 3.13
N GLU A 128 8.94 -6.67 4.06
CA GLU A 128 9.37 -6.81 5.44
C GLU A 128 10.02 -8.19 5.62
N PRO A 129 11.29 -8.29 6.07
CA PRO A 129 11.94 -9.58 6.28
C PRO A 129 11.30 -10.42 7.41
N SER A 130 10.49 -9.80 8.28
CA SER A 130 10.10 -10.39 9.57
C SER A 130 8.61 -10.67 9.76
N ILE A 131 7.73 -10.37 8.80
CA ILE A 131 6.29 -10.63 8.95
C ILE A 131 5.97 -12.04 8.43
N VAL A 132 5.54 -12.92 9.33
CA VAL A 132 4.98 -14.23 8.99
C VAL A 132 3.49 -14.04 8.70
N ILE A 133 3.12 -14.05 7.41
CA ILE A 133 1.71 -14.02 7.00
C ILE A 133 1.16 -15.45 7.08
N PRO A 134 0.06 -15.70 7.81
CA PRO A 134 -0.53 -17.04 7.85
C PRO A 134 -1.01 -17.46 6.46
N LYS A 135 -0.83 -18.74 6.12
CA LYS A 135 -1.30 -19.26 4.83
C LYS A 135 -2.83 -19.14 4.77
N PRO A 136 -3.40 -18.47 3.76
CA PRO A 136 -4.85 -18.35 3.64
C PRO A 136 -5.48 -19.73 3.44
N LYS A 137 -6.60 -19.97 4.12
CA LYS A 137 -7.44 -21.15 3.92
C LYS A 137 -8.67 -20.73 3.12
N LEU A 138 -8.96 -21.45 2.04
CA LEU A 138 -10.21 -21.26 1.31
C LEU A 138 -11.37 -21.74 2.19
N CYS A 139 -12.33 -20.88 2.42
CA CYS A 139 -13.57 -21.19 3.12
C CYS A 139 -14.76 -20.95 2.19
N TYR A 140 -15.77 -21.80 2.32
CA TYR A 140 -17.07 -21.61 1.71
C TYR A 140 -17.99 -21.04 2.78
N LEU A 141 -18.73 -20.01 2.44
CA LEU A 141 -19.71 -19.38 3.32
C LEU A 141 -21.09 -19.70 2.76
N ASP A 142 -21.95 -20.28 3.59
CA ASP A 142 -23.35 -20.48 3.22
C ASP A 142 -24.04 -19.12 3.09
N GLU A 143 -25.01 -19.04 2.18
CA GLU A 143 -25.85 -17.85 2.05
C GLU A 143 -26.62 -17.63 3.35
N ASN A 144 -26.32 -16.52 4.03
CA ASN A 144 -26.92 -16.18 5.31
C ASN A 144 -27.52 -14.78 5.27
N LYS A 145 -28.67 -14.60 5.91
CA LYS A 145 -29.33 -13.29 6.04
C LYS A 145 -28.80 -12.59 7.29
N PHE A 146 -28.04 -11.51 7.08
CA PHE A 146 -27.56 -10.67 8.16
C PHE A 146 -28.52 -9.49 8.39
N LYS A 147 -28.75 -9.14 9.66
CA LYS A 147 -29.35 -7.87 10.05
C LYS A 147 -28.29 -7.07 10.80
N GLY A 148 -28.16 -5.79 10.47
CA GLY A 148 -27.18 -4.91 11.11
C GLY A 148 -27.48 -3.46 10.80
N MET A 149 -26.75 -2.57 11.48
CA MET A 149 -26.80 -1.13 11.23
C MET A 149 -25.57 -0.75 10.39
N PRO A 150 -25.74 -0.17 9.19
CA PRO A 150 -24.61 0.29 8.40
C PRO A 150 -23.92 1.45 9.12
N MET A 151 -22.59 1.46 9.10
CA MET A 151 -21.78 2.56 9.60
C MET A 151 -20.72 2.92 8.56
N SER A 152 -20.66 4.19 8.21
CA SER A 152 -19.70 4.74 7.26
C SER A 152 -18.82 5.78 7.95
N TYR A 153 -17.53 5.79 7.63
CA TYR A 153 -16.56 6.76 8.11
C TYR A 153 -15.60 7.11 6.98
N GLU A 154 -15.14 8.35 6.93
CA GLU A 154 -14.11 8.80 5.99
C GLU A 154 -12.76 8.88 6.71
N GLU A 155 -11.74 8.23 6.14
CA GLU A 155 -10.39 8.21 6.67
C GLU A 155 -9.36 8.30 5.54
N ASP A 156 -8.23 8.94 5.82
CA ASP A 156 -7.09 8.98 4.92
C ASP A 156 -6.31 7.67 4.97
N ILE A 157 -5.97 7.14 3.79
CA ILE A 157 -5.13 5.94 3.66
C ILE A 157 -3.68 6.39 3.46
N PRO A 158 -2.67 5.88 4.20
CA PRO A 158 -2.71 4.71 5.10
C PRO A 158 -3.26 4.97 6.51
N PHE A 159 -4.00 3.99 7.04
CA PHE A 159 -4.65 4.04 8.35
C PHE A 159 -3.64 4.15 9.50
N TRP A 160 -3.34 5.37 9.95
CA TRP A 160 -2.57 5.60 11.17
C TRP A 160 -3.23 6.76 11.94
N GLY A 161 -3.73 6.50 13.15
CA GLY A 161 -4.20 7.55 14.07
C GLY A 161 -5.54 7.32 14.78
N GLU A 162 -5.97 8.36 15.51
CA GLU A 162 -7.09 8.37 16.48
C GLU A 162 -8.46 7.95 15.91
N ASN A 163 -8.71 8.12 14.61
CA ASN A 163 -9.99 7.73 14.00
C ASN A 163 -10.12 6.20 13.89
N SER A 164 -9.01 5.52 13.60
CA SER A 164 -8.94 4.04 13.63
C SER A 164 -9.21 3.53 15.05
N ASP A 165 -8.69 4.22 16.07
CA ASP A 165 -8.98 3.88 17.47
C ASP A 165 -10.44 4.08 17.83
N LYS A 166 -11.10 5.17 17.39
CA LYS A 166 -12.55 5.35 17.59
C LYS A 166 -13.36 4.22 16.96
N LYS A 167 -13.01 3.82 15.72
CA LYS A 167 -13.63 2.69 15.03
C LYS A 167 -13.41 1.39 15.80
N TRP A 168 -12.18 1.08 16.20
CA TRP A 168 -11.85 -0.14 16.94
C TRP A 168 -12.41 -0.15 18.36
N ASN A 169 -12.53 1.00 19.01
CA ASN A 169 -13.14 1.14 20.33
C ASN A 169 -14.63 0.86 20.28
N TYR A 170 -15.34 1.33 19.24
CA TYR A 170 -16.73 0.92 19.01
C TYR A 170 -16.84 -0.59 18.79
N VAL A 171 -16.01 -1.16 17.92
CA VAL A 171 -15.96 -2.61 17.67
C VAL A 171 -15.76 -3.39 18.97
N LYS A 172 -14.76 -2.99 19.78
CA LYS A 172 -14.46 -3.61 21.08
C LYS A 172 -15.64 -3.48 22.07
N LYS A 173 -16.25 -2.29 22.16
CA LYS A 173 -17.42 -2.03 23.02
C LYS A 173 -18.59 -2.93 22.63
N TYR A 174 -18.87 -3.03 21.33
CA TYR A 174 -19.94 -3.87 20.80
C TYR A 174 -19.75 -5.35 21.15
N PHE A 175 -18.53 -5.89 21.05
CA PHE A 175 -18.22 -7.27 21.48
C PHE A 175 -18.33 -7.50 22.99
N THR A 176 -18.09 -6.45 23.80
CA THR A 176 -18.18 -6.55 25.26
C THR A 176 -19.66 -6.63 25.69
N GLU A 177 -20.53 -5.91 24.97
CA GLU A 177 -21.97 -5.83 25.24
C GLU A 177 -22.77 -6.97 24.56
N ASN A 178 -22.30 -7.51 23.44
CA ASN A 178 -23.01 -8.53 22.64
C ASN A 178 -22.11 -9.74 22.36
N LYS A 179 -22.08 -10.69 23.31
CA LYS A 179 -21.17 -11.87 23.30
C LYS A 179 -21.38 -12.87 22.16
N GLU A 180 -22.47 -12.81 21.41
CA GLU A 180 -22.78 -13.73 20.30
C GLU A 180 -22.82 -13.08 18.91
N SER A 181 -22.43 -11.81 18.79
CA SER A 181 -22.48 -11.10 17.51
C SER A 181 -21.19 -11.22 16.70
N TYR A 182 -21.32 -11.28 15.38
CA TYR A 182 -20.20 -11.24 14.44
C TYR A 182 -20.16 -9.88 13.72
N ILE A 183 -18.95 -9.36 13.45
CA ILE A 183 -18.76 -8.16 12.62
C ILE A 183 -18.25 -8.59 11.25
N ALA A 184 -18.97 -8.19 10.21
CA ALA A 184 -18.50 -8.28 8.83
C ALA A 184 -18.04 -6.89 8.38
N ILE A 185 -16.76 -6.78 7.99
CA ILE A 185 -16.26 -5.59 7.31
C ILE A 185 -16.42 -5.84 5.82
N SER A 186 -17.40 -5.18 5.21
CA SER A 186 -17.50 -5.11 3.75
C SER A 186 -16.95 -3.77 3.28
N HIS A 187 -16.20 -3.79 2.18
CA HIS A 187 -15.88 -2.57 1.43
C HIS A 187 -16.84 -2.55 0.25
N ASP A 188 -17.89 -1.75 0.35
CA ASP A 188 -18.83 -1.60 -0.75
C ASP A 188 -18.21 -0.68 -1.81
N VAL A 189 -17.71 -1.27 -2.89
CA VAL A 189 -17.28 -0.53 -4.09
C VAL A 189 -18.54 -0.23 -4.90
N ASN A 190 -19.42 0.63 -4.39
CA ASN A 190 -20.65 0.98 -5.09
C ASN A 190 -20.31 1.77 -6.36
N SER A 191 -20.22 1.08 -7.49
CA SER A 191 -20.15 1.67 -8.84
C SER A 191 -21.47 2.29 -9.30
N SER A 192 -22.52 2.18 -8.48
CA SER A 192 -23.91 2.56 -8.74
C SER A 192 -24.25 4.02 -8.42
N ALA A 193 -23.37 4.78 -7.76
CA ALA A 193 -23.59 6.22 -7.51
C ALA A 193 -23.27 7.14 -8.71
N ARG A 194 -22.87 6.60 -9.87
CA ARG A 194 -22.40 7.39 -11.04
C ARG A 194 -23.47 7.79 -12.06
N LYS A 195 -24.76 7.57 -11.77
CA LYS A 195 -25.88 8.09 -12.59
C LYS A 195 -26.76 9.00 -11.72
N LYS A 196 -26.37 10.27 -11.55
CA LYS A 196 -27.26 11.41 -11.27
C LYS A 196 -26.43 12.70 -11.14
N SER A 197 -26.07 13.28 -12.28
CA SER A 197 -25.79 14.72 -12.41
C SER A 197 -25.67 15.08 -13.90
N GLU A 198 -26.70 14.79 -14.67
CA GLU A 198 -26.98 15.46 -15.96
C GLU A 198 -28.51 15.52 -16.06
N ASN A 199 -29.03 16.65 -15.59
CA ASN A 199 -30.27 17.31 -16.01
C ASN A 199 -30.11 18.78 -15.67
#